data_AF-A0A327Y0U8-F1
#
_entry.id   AF-A0A327Y0U8-F1
#
_cell.length_a   1.000
_cell.length_b   1.000
_cell.length_c   1.000
_cell.angle_alpha   90.00
_cell.angle_beta   90.00
_cell.angle_gamma   90.00
#
_symmetry.space_group_name_H-M   'P 1'
#
loop_
_entity.id
_entity.type
_entity.pdbx_description
1 polymer ?
#
loop_
_entity_poly.entity_id
_entity_poly.type
_entity_poly.pdbx_seq_one_letter_code
_entity_poly.pdbx_strand_id
1 'polypeptide(L)'
;MCPRAPPLFSGYYPHTNGVLANGAPWSRTWVPSLADAGYHGVNIGKMHAIPSDAKAGLHERFVVENKDRFAEGRWLTDDWDKAILNAGHEKPGRLGYRAGEDYRHTLGAFEWEIEDRLHSDSFAGRLTE
;
A
#
# COMPACT_ATOMS: atom_id res chain seq x y z
N MET A 1 9.65 -4.10 11.21
CA MET A 1 8.67 -4.37 12.28
C MET A 1 7.92 -3.07 12.56
N CYS A 2 6.62 -2.98 12.26
CA CYS A 2 5.80 -1.81 12.61
C CYS A 2 4.32 -2.22 12.71
N PRO A 3 3.83 -2.60 13.91
CA PRO A 3 2.44 -2.99 14.11
C PRO A 3 1.54 -1.77 14.38
N ARG A 4 1.76 -0.62 13.70
CA ARG A 4 1.06 0.65 14.02
C ARG A 4 -0.29 0.81 13.32
N ALA A 5 -0.43 0.32 12.09
CA ALA A 5 -1.68 0.47 11.34
C ALA A 5 -2.85 -0.35 11.95
N PRO A 6 -2.69 -1.63 12.34
CA PRO A 6 -3.81 -2.39 12.88
C PRO A 6 -4.43 -1.79 14.16
N PRO A 7 -3.65 -1.28 15.14
CA PRO A 7 -4.19 -0.56 16.30
C PRO A 7 -4.91 0.75 15.95
N LEU A 8 -4.46 1.47 14.92
CA LEU A 8 -5.14 2.68 14.44
C LEU A 8 -6.54 2.36 13.92
N PHE A 9 -6.69 1.26 13.19
CA PHE A 9 -7.98 0.88 12.61
C PHE A 9 -8.87 0.08 13.54
N SER A 10 -8.33 -0.56 14.58
CA SER A 10 -9.15 -1.24 15.59
C SER A 10 -9.52 -0.35 16.78
N GLY A 11 -8.70 0.66 17.11
CA GLY A 11 -8.80 1.41 18.36
C GLY A 11 -8.33 0.63 19.59
N TYR A 12 -7.77 -0.57 19.40
CA TYR A 12 -7.32 -1.46 20.47
C TYR A 12 -5.83 -1.75 20.36
N TYR A 13 -5.20 -2.03 21.50
CA TYR A 13 -3.81 -2.47 21.52
C TYR A 13 -3.62 -3.82 20.78
N PRO A 14 -2.43 -4.06 20.20
CA PRO A 14 -2.12 -5.32 19.51
C PRO A 14 -2.43 -6.60 20.29
N HIS A 15 -2.21 -6.57 21.61
CA HIS A 15 -2.46 -7.72 22.49
C HIS A 15 -3.95 -8.06 22.64
N THR A 16 -4.84 -7.08 22.38
CA THR A 16 -6.28 -7.25 22.48
C THR A 16 -6.89 -7.76 21.18
N ASN A 17 -6.39 -7.31 20.02
CA ASN A 17 -6.95 -7.66 18.70
C ASN A 17 -6.25 -8.84 18.00
N GLY A 18 -5.14 -9.33 18.56
CA GLY A 18 -4.38 -10.48 18.04
C GLY A 18 -3.41 -10.14 16.91
N VAL A 19 -3.26 -8.88 16.52
CA VAL A 19 -2.37 -8.46 15.42
C VAL A 19 -0.99 -8.10 15.96
N LEU A 20 -0.22 -9.12 16.31
CA LEU A 20 1.06 -8.99 17.01
C LEU A 20 2.28 -8.79 16.10
N ALA A 21 2.15 -9.07 14.81
CA ALA A 21 3.24 -9.01 13.85
C ALA A 21 2.75 -8.54 12.48
N ASN A 22 3.70 -8.08 11.65
CA ASN A 22 3.43 -7.84 10.24
C ASN A 22 3.01 -9.17 9.59
N GLY A 23 1.97 -9.18 8.77
CA GLY A 23 1.47 -10.41 8.14
C GLY A 23 0.33 -11.10 8.89
N ALA A 24 -0.03 -10.64 10.09
CA ALA A 24 -1.22 -11.15 10.78
C ALA A 24 -2.51 -10.63 10.12
N PRO A 25 -3.54 -11.48 9.95
CA PRO A 25 -4.83 -11.09 9.38
C PRO A 25 -5.53 -10.08 10.30
N TRP A 26 -6.26 -9.15 9.70
CA TRP A 26 -7.02 -8.17 10.45
C TRP A 26 -8.37 -8.75 10.86
N SER A 27 -8.74 -8.57 12.12
CA SER A 27 -9.98 -9.13 12.69
C SER A 27 -11.15 -8.15 12.65
N ARG A 28 -10.95 -6.89 13.05
CA ARG A 28 -12.00 -5.86 13.10
C ARG A 28 -11.42 -4.46 12.93
N THR A 29 -12.17 -3.59 12.26
CA THR A 29 -11.89 -2.15 12.16
C THR A 29 -13.10 -1.33 12.61
N TRP A 30 -12.91 -0.04 12.90
CA TRP A 30 -13.99 0.91 13.19
C TRP A 30 -14.66 1.46 11.92
N VAL A 31 -14.06 1.26 10.74
CA VAL A 31 -14.54 1.82 9.47
C VAL A 31 -15.99 1.43 9.12
N PRO A 32 -16.45 0.18 9.35
CA PRO A 32 -17.85 -0.17 9.12
C PRO A 32 -18.85 0.73 9.86
N SER A 33 -18.49 1.24 11.05
CA SER A 33 -19.36 2.15 11.80
C SER A 33 -19.56 3.50 11.11
N LEU A 34 -18.62 3.95 10.26
CA LEU A 34 -18.85 5.11 9.40
C LEU A 34 -19.83 4.79 8.28
N ALA A 35 -19.72 3.61 7.68
CA ALA A 35 -20.66 3.16 6.64
C ALA A 35 -22.09 3.06 7.19
N ASP A 36 -22.25 2.47 8.37
CA ASP A 36 -23.55 2.37 9.06
C ASP A 36 -24.15 3.74 9.40
N ALA A 37 -23.30 4.75 9.62
CA ALA A 37 -23.71 6.14 9.84
C ALA A 37 -24.01 6.92 8.54
N GLY A 38 -23.92 6.26 7.38
CA GLY A 38 -24.25 6.84 6.06
C GLY A 38 -23.07 7.46 5.31
N TYR A 39 -21.82 7.26 5.76
CA TYR A 39 -20.65 7.77 5.05
C TYR A 39 -20.16 6.81 3.97
N HIS A 40 -19.85 7.34 2.78
CA HIS A 40 -19.17 6.59 1.73
C HIS A 40 -17.65 6.67 1.90
N GLY A 41 -17.07 5.64 2.51
CA GLY A 41 -15.62 5.54 2.75
C GLY A 41 -14.83 5.01 1.56
N VAL A 42 -13.81 5.77 1.13
CA VAL A 42 -12.82 5.39 0.11
C VAL A 42 -11.41 5.47 0.71
N ASN A 43 -10.57 4.49 0.41
CA ASN A 43 -9.14 4.54 0.75
C ASN A 43 -8.29 4.51 -0.51
N ILE A 44 -7.34 5.43 -0.60
CA ILE A 44 -6.27 5.42 -1.59
C ILE A 44 -4.97 5.44 -0.79
N GLY A 45 -4.16 4.40 -0.91
CA GLY A 45 -2.90 4.36 -0.19
C GLY A 45 -2.53 3.02 0.44
N LYS A 46 -1.54 3.12 1.33
CA LYS A 46 -1.00 2.04 2.14
C LYS A 46 -1.80 1.85 3.42
N MET A 47 -2.15 0.61 3.70
CA MET A 47 -2.86 0.22 4.92
C MET A 47 -2.18 -0.95 5.63
N HIS A 48 -1.34 -1.73 4.92
CA HIS A 48 -0.72 -2.94 5.44
C HIS A 48 -1.75 -3.97 5.96
N ALA A 49 -2.92 -4.03 5.32
CA ALA A 49 -3.94 -5.04 5.59
C ALA A 49 -3.50 -6.43 5.10
N ILE A 50 -4.00 -7.48 5.73
CA ILE A 50 -3.80 -8.86 5.30
C ILE A 50 -5.18 -9.53 5.24
N PRO A 51 -5.63 -10.01 4.07
CA PRO A 51 -4.98 -9.89 2.76
C PRO A 51 -4.85 -8.42 2.27
N SER A 52 -3.90 -8.15 1.38
CA SER A 52 -3.51 -6.80 0.97
C SER A 52 -4.60 -5.98 0.29
N ASP A 53 -5.61 -6.63 -0.29
CA ASP A 53 -6.78 -6.08 -0.97
C ASP A 53 -8.04 -6.04 -0.08
N ALA A 54 -7.93 -6.46 1.19
CA ALA A 54 -9.05 -6.42 2.12
C ALA A 54 -9.65 -5.02 2.19
N LYS A 55 -10.98 -4.94 2.03
CA LYS A 55 -11.72 -3.67 2.11
C LYS A 55 -11.76 -3.09 3.52
N ALA A 56 -11.64 -3.93 4.55
CA ALA A 56 -11.57 -3.51 5.95
C ALA A 56 -12.68 -2.51 6.37
N GLY A 57 -13.89 -2.66 5.80
CA GLY A 57 -15.05 -1.81 6.08
C GLY A 57 -15.27 -0.63 5.10
N LEU A 58 -14.37 -0.42 4.14
CA LEU A 58 -14.49 0.61 3.11
C LEU A 58 -15.38 0.14 1.96
N HIS A 59 -16.02 1.09 1.27
CA HIS A 59 -16.80 0.81 0.06
C HIS A 59 -15.85 0.53 -1.11
N GLU A 60 -14.83 1.39 -1.23
CA GLU A 60 -13.82 1.35 -2.28
C GLU A 60 -12.42 1.46 -1.69
N ARG A 61 -11.49 0.73 -2.29
CA ARG A 61 -10.10 0.73 -1.86
C ARG A 61 -9.18 0.58 -3.06
N PHE A 62 -8.32 1.58 -3.25
CA PHE A 62 -7.28 1.63 -4.26
C PHE A 62 -5.95 1.41 -3.57
N VAL A 63 -5.37 0.23 -3.79
CA VAL A 63 -4.17 -0.18 -3.07
C VAL A 63 -2.95 0.48 -3.71
N VAL A 64 -2.18 1.19 -2.89
CA VAL A 64 -0.94 1.85 -3.29
C VAL A 64 0.13 1.44 -2.28
N GLU A 65 0.97 0.48 -2.66
CA GLU A 65 2.00 -0.03 -1.78
C GLU A 65 3.36 -0.03 -2.48
N ASN A 66 4.20 0.94 -2.12
CA ASN A 66 5.61 0.99 -2.48
C ASN A 66 6.46 0.01 -1.65
N LYS A 67 5.98 -1.23 -1.52
CA LYS A 67 6.70 -2.34 -0.90
C LYS A 67 7.22 -3.23 -2.03
N ASP A 68 8.52 -3.52 -2.01
CA ASP A 68 9.07 -4.54 -2.89
C ASP A 68 8.44 -5.91 -2.56
N ARG A 69 7.69 -6.46 -3.51
CA ARG A 69 6.98 -7.74 -3.37
C ARG A 69 7.84 -8.94 -3.77
N PHE A 70 9.13 -8.75 -4.06
CA PHE A 70 10.20 -9.55 -3.46
C PHE A 70 9.89 -11.05 -3.32
N ALA A 71 9.61 -11.45 -2.07
CA ALA A 71 9.33 -12.81 -1.64
C ALA A 71 7.83 -13.11 -1.42
N GLU A 72 7.06 -12.13 -0.93
CA GLU A 72 5.67 -12.28 -0.49
C GLU A 72 4.75 -11.36 -1.29
N GLY A 73 3.63 -11.90 -1.80
CA GLY A 73 2.65 -11.13 -2.56
C GLY A 73 3.08 -10.78 -3.99
N ARG A 74 4.06 -11.49 -4.57
CA ARG A 74 4.57 -11.29 -5.94
C ARG A 74 3.48 -11.27 -7.02
N TRP A 75 2.37 -11.96 -6.80
CA TRP A 75 1.27 -12.12 -7.75
C TRP A 75 0.21 -11.02 -7.63
N LEU A 76 0.31 -10.15 -6.62
CA LEU A 76 -0.62 -9.06 -6.42
C LEU A 76 -0.19 -7.86 -7.27
N THR A 77 -0.97 -7.60 -8.31
CA THR A 77 -0.92 -6.35 -9.07
C THR A 77 -1.94 -5.37 -8.48
N ASP A 78 -1.43 -4.35 -7.78
CA ASP A 78 -2.29 -3.33 -7.18
C ASP A 78 -2.72 -2.25 -8.20
N ASP A 79 -3.53 -1.29 -7.78
CA ASP A 79 -4.06 -0.27 -8.68
C ASP A 79 -2.98 0.73 -9.12
N TRP A 80 -1.95 0.90 -8.29
CA TRP A 80 -0.79 1.71 -8.62
C TRP A 80 0.11 1.03 -9.67
N ASP A 81 0.33 -0.28 -9.56
CA ASP A 81 1.03 -1.09 -10.56
C ASP A 81 0.35 -0.98 -11.92
N LYS A 82 -0.98 -1.08 -11.95
CA LYS A 82 -1.77 -0.92 -13.18
C LYS A 82 -1.61 0.49 -13.76
N ALA A 83 -1.62 1.53 -12.93
CA ALA A 83 -1.48 2.91 -13.39
C ALA A 83 -0.09 3.18 -14.00
N ILE A 84 0.97 2.67 -13.38
CA ILE A 84 2.34 2.76 -13.91
C ILE A 84 2.43 2.04 -15.26
N LEU A 85 1.91 0.81 -15.35
CA LEU A 85 1.90 0.03 -16.59
C LEU A 85 1.08 0.71 -17.70
N ASN A 86 -0.08 1.27 -17.38
CA ASN A 86 -0.92 2.00 -18.34
C ASN A 86 -0.24 3.27 -18.86
N ALA A 87 0.61 3.90 -18.05
CA ALA A 87 1.43 5.04 -18.48
C ALA A 87 2.66 4.65 -19.30
N GLY A 88 2.88 3.34 -19.54
CA GLY A 88 3.99 2.83 -20.33
C GLY A 88 5.33 2.80 -19.58
N HIS A 89 5.32 2.96 -18.25
CA HIS A 89 6.52 2.92 -17.43
C HIS A 89 6.71 1.53 -16.81
N GLU A 90 7.97 1.17 -16.55
CA GLU A 90 8.30 0.05 -15.68
C GLU A 90 8.31 0.53 -14.23
N LYS A 91 7.74 -0.25 -13.31
CA LYS A 91 7.71 0.11 -11.89
C LYS A 91 9.13 0.17 -11.32
N PRO A 92 9.55 1.31 -10.73
CA PRO A 92 10.81 1.40 -10.02
C PRO A 92 10.86 0.40 -8.87
N GLY A 93 11.92 -0.40 -8.81
CA GLY A 93 12.00 -1.53 -7.89
C GLY A 93 13.43 -1.93 -7.59
N ARG A 94 13.60 -2.78 -6.57
CA ARG A 94 14.91 -3.17 -6.03
C ARG A 94 15.90 -3.67 -7.07
N LEU A 95 15.44 -4.44 -8.06
CA LEU A 95 16.31 -4.96 -9.12
C LEU A 95 16.81 -3.84 -10.05
N GLY A 96 15.94 -2.91 -10.43
CA GLY A 96 16.31 -1.72 -11.21
C GLY A 96 17.30 -0.85 -10.45
N TYR A 97 16.99 -0.54 -9.18
CA TYR A 97 17.89 0.24 -8.33
C TYR A 97 19.28 -0.41 -8.17
N ARG A 98 19.33 -1.74 -7.98
CA ARG A 98 20.58 -2.49 -7.84
C ARG A 98 21.47 -2.42 -9.08
N ALA A 99 20.90 -2.21 -10.27
CA ALA A 99 21.66 -2.13 -11.52
C ALA A 99 22.36 -0.78 -11.71
N GLY A 100 21.98 0.27 -10.95
CA GLY A 100 22.59 1.59 -11.05
C GLY A 100 24.05 1.63 -10.57
N GLU A 101 24.88 2.42 -11.25
CA GLU A 101 26.31 2.56 -10.95
C GLU A 101 26.55 3.06 -9.51
N ASP A 102 25.72 3.99 -9.05
CA ASP A 102 25.81 4.62 -7.73
C ASP A 102 25.01 3.92 -6.62
N TYR A 103 24.54 2.68 -6.83
CA TYR A 103 23.69 1.97 -5.86
C TYR A 103 24.29 1.90 -4.44
N ARG A 104 25.62 1.80 -4.33
CA ARG A 104 26.32 1.76 -3.03
C ARG A 104 26.37 3.11 -2.33
N HIS A 105 26.28 4.21 -3.07
CA HIS A 105 26.41 5.57 -2.56
C HIS A 105 25.05 6.22 -2.28
N THR A 106 23.99 5.78 -2.96
CA THR A 106 22.61 6.27 -2.80
C THR A 106 21.95 5.85 -1.48
N LEU A 107 22.46 4.81 -0.80
CA LEU A 107 21.99 4.36 0.52
C LEU A 107 20.46 4.15 0.63
N GLY A 108 19.81 3.77 -0.46
CA GLY A 108 18.36 3.54 -0.51
C GLY A 108 17.51 4.78 -0.81
N ALA A 109 18.14 5.94 -1.03
CA ALA A 109 17.47 7.12 -1.59
C ALA A 109 17.65 7.10 -3.11
N PHE A 110 16.57 6.82 -3.82
CA PHE A 110 16.55 6.79 -5.29
C PHE A 110 15.71 7.94 -5.81
N GLU A 111 16.16 8.51 -6.92
CA GLU A 111 15.39 9.52 -7.64
C GLU A 111 14.16 8.87 -8.27
N TRP A 112 13.05 9.62 -8.27
CA TRP A 112 11.84 9.22 -8.98
C TRP A 112 11.88 9.79 -10.39
N GLU A 113 12.24 8.96 -11.36
CA GLU A 113 12.48 9.39 -12.74
C GLU A 113 11.22 9.39 -13.62
N ILE A 114 10.15 8.73 -13.18
CA ILE A 114 8.88 8.71 -13.91
C ILE A 114 7.99 9.87 -13.47
N GLU A 115 6.84 10.05 -14.13
CA GLU A 115 5.93 11.18 -13.89
C GLU A 115 5.55 11.32 -12.39
N ASP A 116 5.58 12.54 -11.87
CA ASP A 116 5.26 12.85 -10.46
C ASP A 116 3.88 12.34 -10.03
N ARG A 117 2.88 12.37 -10.94
CA ARG A 117 1.53 11.85 -10.66
C ARG A 117 1.50 10.35 -10.34
N LEU A 118 2.53 9.62 -10.75
CA LEU A 118 2.70 8.20 -10.49
C LEU A 118 3.53 7.96 -9.23
N HIS A 119 4.11 8.97 -8.59
CA HIS A 119 4.79 8.79 -7.30
C HIS A 119 3.79 8.26 -6.27
N SER A 120 4.19 7.28 -5.44
CA SER A 120 3.27 6.61 -4.50
C SER A 120 2.59 7.57 -3.51
N ASP A 121 3.27 8.67 -3.18
CA ASP A 121 2.76 9.69 -2.26
C ASP A 121 1.86 10.73 -2.96
N SER A 122 1.90 10.79 -4.29
CA SER A 122 1.11 11.72 -5.11
C SER A 122 -0.06 11.03 -5.82
N PHE A 123 -0.07 9.70 -5.86
CA PHE A 123 -1.05 8.93 -6.58
C PHE A 123 -2.45 9.01 -5.94
N ALA A 124 -3.43 9.41 -6.75
CA ALA A 124 -4.81 9.65 -6.32
C ALA A 124 -5.82 8.68 -6.97
N GLY A 125 -5.42 7.44 -7.27
CA GLY A 125 -6.36 6.39 -7.74
C GLY A 125 -6.75 6.48 -9.22
N ARG A 126 -6.13 7.34 -10.02
CA ARG A 126 -6.43 7.46 -11.46
C ARG A 126 -5.70 6.40 -12.27
N LEU A 127 -6.45 5.59 -13.03
CA LEU A 127 -5.91 4.51 -13.87
C LEU A 127 -5.65 4.93 -15.33
N THR A 128 -6.27 6.02 -15.79
CA THR A 128 -6.11 6.64 -17.11
C THR A 128 -6.26 8.16 -16.98
N GLU A 129 -5.75 8.92 -17.96
CA GLU A 129 -6.19 10.30 -18.18
C GLU A 129 -7.64 10.35 -18.70
#